data_AF-A0A367M2C2-F1
#
_entry.id   AF-A0A367M2C2-F1
#
_cell.length_a   1.000
_cell.length_b   1.000
_cell.length_c   1.000
_cell.angle_alpha   90.00
_cell.angle_beta   90.00
_cell.angle_gamma   90.00
#
_symmetry.space_group_name_H-M   'P 1'
#
loop_
_entity.id
_entity.type
_entity.pdbx_description
1 polymer ?
#
loop_
_entity_poly.entity_id
_entity_poly.type
_entity_poly.pdbx_seq_one_letter_code
_entity_poly.pdbx_strand_id
1 'polypeptide(L)'
;PRPQRFIVPAQWHEVIARIKAHGIRYSTLERPTEIAVTLYRMDDIKLADGFEPDRVQGNRIPGYEGRLLVSGTPKPFQRLQTFPAGSLSIDTAQPLGVLAIDLLQPQSPDSFWSWGFFNSTLVAAEEPEEYVMEPMARKMLAEDPALKATFDKRLREDKAFAADPQARLQWFYQRTPFYDVNAFVYPVGVVF
;
A
#
# COMPACT_ATOMS: atom_id res chain seq x y z
N PRO A 1 -16.23 8.83 -6.19
CA PRO A 1 -16.01 10.06 -6.99
C PRO A 1 -14.97 9.76 -8.07
N ARG A 2 -15.03 10.42 -9.24
CA ARG A 2 -13.99 10.27 -10.25
C ARG A 2 -12.74 11.05 -9.80
N PRO A 3 -11.54 10.45 -9.77
CA PRO A 3 -10.31 11.18 -9.48
C PRO A 3 -10.08 12.32 -10.48
N GLN A 4 -9.68 13.49 -10.00
CA GLN A 4 -9.24 14.59 -10.85
C GLN A 4 -7.82 14.33 -11.38
N ARG A 5 -6.94 13.78 -10.55
CA ARG A 5 -5.53 13.59 -10.90
C ARG A 5 -4.87 12.49 -10.08
N PHE A 6 -3.87 11.85 -10.68
CA PHE A 6 -2.94 10.94 -10.01
C PHE A 6 -1.54 11.54 -9.92
N ILE A 7 -0.83 11.26 -8.83
CA ILE A 7 0.58 11.60 -8.65
C ILE A 7 1.39 10.30 -8.52
N VAL A 8 2.22 10.00 -9.53
CA VAL A 8 3.08 8.81 -9.56
C VAL A 8 4.49 9.21 -9.15
N PRO A 9 5.02 8.71 -8.01
CA PRO A 9 6.36 9.07 -7.55
C PRO A 9 7.48 8.69 -8.53
N ALA A 10 8.52 9.53 -8.61
CA ALA A 10 9.62 9.40 -9.57
C ALA A 10 10.34 8.04 -9.53
N GLN A 11 10.41 7.39 -8.37
CA GLN A 11 11.11 6.11 -8.21
C GLN A 11 10.45 4.94 -8.98
N TRP A 12 9.19 5.07 -9.38
CA TRP A 12 8.46 4.04 -10.13
C TRP A 12 8.72 4.15 -11.64
N HIS A 13 10.00 4.07 -12.00
CA HIS A 13 10.50 4.28 -13.37
C HIS A 13 9.80 3.39 -14.41
N GLU A 14 9.51 2.13 -14.07
CA GLU A 14 8.86 1.20 -14.98
C GLU A 14 7.40 1.57 -15.25
N VAL A 15 6.65 1.94 -14.19
CA VAL A 15 5.28 2.46 -14.31
C VAL A 15 5.27 3.74 -15.15
N ILE A 16 6.21 4.64 -14.89
CA ILE A 16 6.40 5.88 -15.66
C ILE A 16 6.68 5.57 -17.14
N ALA A 17 7.52 4.59 -17.44
CA ALA A 17 7.82 4.18 -18.81
C ALA A 17 6.57 3.62 -19.53
N ARG A 18 5.73 2.84 -18.82
CA ARG A 18 4.46 2.32 -19.38
C ARG A 18 3.45 3.43 -19.64
N ILE A 19 3.29 4.37 -18.70
CA ILE A 19 2.42 5.55 -18.89
C ILE A 19 2.84 6.32 -20.14
N LYS A 20 4.15 6.54 -20.32
CA LYS A 20 4.72 7.18 -21.52
C LYS A 20 4.41 6.38 -22.78
N ALA A 21 4.61 5.06 -22.76
CA ALA A 21 4.36 4.18 -23.91
C ALA A 21 2.89 4.15 -24.34
N HIS A 22 1.96 4.25 -23.40
CA HIS A 22 0.52 4.38 -23.70
C HIS A 22 0.13 5.75 -24.27
N GLY A 23 1.03 6.76 -24.23
CA GLY A 23 0.73 8.11 -24.68
C GLY A 23 -0.17 8.90 -23.73
N ILE A 24 -0.28 8.47 -22.46
CA ILE A 24 -1.03 9.21 -21.44
C ILE A 24 -0.31 10.55 -21.18
N ARG A 25 -1.04 11.66 -21.22
CA ARG A 25 -0.46 13.00 -21.00
C ARG A 25 -0.21 13.21 -19.52
N TYR A 26 0.92 13.83 -19.20
CA TYR A 26 1.32 14.14 -17.84
C TYR A 26 2.09 15.45 -17.79
N SER A 27 2.17 16.02 -16.59
CA SER A 27 3.13 17.04 -16.19
C SER A 27 4.15 16.41 -15.23
N THR A 28 5.32 17.01 -15.09
CA THR A 28 6.35 16.53 -14.15
C THR A 28 6.53 17.55 -13.05
N LEU A 29 6.67 17.09 -11.80
CA LEU A 29 7.01 17.96 -10.68
C LEU A 29 8.49 18.35 -10.76
N GLU A 30 8.80 19.64 -10.89
CA GLU A 30 10.18 20.11 -11.04
C GLU A 30 10.97 20.14 -9.73
N ARG A 31 10.26 20.12 -8.59
CA ARG A 31 10.83 20.15 -7.25
C ARG A 31 10.00 19.27 -6.31
N PRO A 32 10.56 18.85 -5.15
CA PRO A 32 9.76 18.23 -4.11
C PRO A 32 8.53 19.09 -3.81
N THR A 33 7.35 18.49 -3.90
CA THR A 33 6.08 19.21 -3.78
C THR A 33 5.17 18.45 -2.83
N GLU A 34 4.63 19.18 -1.87
CA GLU A 34 3.68 18.65 -0.91
C GLU A 34 2.26 18.77 -1.46
N ILE A 35 1.52 17.66 -1.49
CA ILE A 35 0.18 17.57 -2.08
C ILE A 35 -0.73 16.79 -1.14
N ALA A 36 -1.91 17.36 -0.87
CA ALA A 36 -2.97 16.64 -0.17
C ALA A 36 -3.58 15.59 -1.10
N VAL A 37 -3.43 14.32 -0.72
CA VAL A 37 -3.85 13.17 -1.54
C VAL A 37 -4.63 12.16 -0.70
N THR A 38 -5.45 11.37 -1.37
CA THR A 38 -5.90 10.07 -0.88
C THR A 38 -4.88 9.02 -1.29
N LEU A 39 -4.38 8.26 -0.32
CA LEU A 39 -3.58 7.06 -0.51
C LEU A 39 -4.40 5.84 -0.09
N TYR A 40 -3.91 4.65 -0.43
CA TYR A 40 -4.55 3.40 -0.05
C TYR A 40 -3.57 2.53 0.73
N ARG A 41 -3.98 2.06 1.91
CA ARG A 41 -3.32 0.95 2.59
C ARG A 41 -3.95 -0.35 2.09
N MET A 42 -3.15 -1.32 1.74
CA MET A 42 -3.60 -2.57 1.17
C MET A 42 -3.70 -3.60 2.29
N ASP A 43 -4.92 -4.03 2.60
CA ASP A 43 -5.19 -5.10 3.55
C ASP A 43 -5.43 -6.42 2.80
N ASP A 44 -5.45 -7.56 3.50
CA ASP A 44 -5.79 -8.88 2.95
C ASP A 44 -5.02 -9.24 1.67
N ILE A 45 -3.75 -8.85 1.59
CA ILE A 45 -2.92 -9.02 0.39
C ILE A 45 -2.71 -10.50 0.12
N LYS A 46 -2.97 -10.92 -1.10
CA LYS A 46 -2.76 -12.29 -1.58
C LYS A 46 -1.97 -12.25 -2.87
N LEU A 47 -0.96 -13.11 -2.98
CA LEU A 47 -0.36 -13.43 -4.27
C LEU A 47 -1.36 -14.25 -5.07
N ALA A 48 -1.62 -13.84 -6.31
CA ALA A 48 -2.49 -14.63 -7.18
C ALA A 48 -1.75 -15.92 -7.59
N ASP A 49 -2.48 -17.03 -7.60
CA ASP A 49 -2.04 -18.36 -8.03
C ASP A 49 -2.07 -18.55 -9.56
N GLY A 50 -2.44 -17.50 -10.31
CA GLY A 50 -2.38 -17.44 -11.76
C GLY A 50 -3.41 -16.46 -12.32
N PHE A 51 -3.19 -15.95 -13.53
CA PHE A 51 -4.11 -15.01 -14.20
C PHE A 51 -5.36 -15.72 -14.78
N GLU A 52 -5.39 -17.05 -14.80
CA GLU A 52 -6.39 -17.82 -15.55
C GLU A 52 -6.87 -19.03 -14.73
N PRO A 53 -8.13 -19.04 -14.25
CA PRO A 53 -8.72 -20.19 -13.56
C PRO A 53 -8.78 -21.46 -14.44
N ASP A 54 -8.64 -21.30 -15.75
CA ASP A 54 -8.73 -22.39 -16.74
C ASP A 54 -7.38 -23.02 -17.09
N ARG A 55 -6.27 -22.52 -16.52
CA ARG A 55 -4.90 -23.00 -16.80
C ARG A 55 -4.24 -23.65 -15.59
N VAL A 56 -5.00 -24.44 -14.85
CA VAL A 56 -4.49 -25.32 -13.78
C VAL A 56 -3.68 -26.47 -14.41
N GLN A 57 -2.38 -26.23 -14.65
CA GLN A 57 -1.41 -27.29 -14.89
C GLN A 57 -0.30 -27.19 -13.84
N GLY A 58 0.05 -28.33 -13.23
CA GLY A 58 0.89 -28.43 -12.03
C GLY A 58 2.37 -28.04 -12.18
N ASN A 59 2.74 -27.23 -13.19
CA ASN A 59 4.12 -26.89 -13.48
C ASN A 59 4.35 -25.40 -13.87
N ARG A 60 3.52 -24.47 -13.37
CA ARG A 60 3.70 -23.02 -13.60
C ARG A 60 4.42 -22.33 -12.44
N ILE A 61 5.35 -21.45 -12.80
CA ILE A 61 5.93 -20.44 -11.89
C ILE A 61 4.82 -19.42 -11.60
N PRO A 62 4.52 -19.07 -10.34
CA PRO A 62 3.54 -18.03 -10.02
C PRO A 62 3.98 -16.71 -10.66
N GLY A 63 3.04 -16.03 -11.32
CA GLY A 63 3.27 -14.72 -11.95
C GLY A 63 3.13 -14.69 -13.48
N TYR A 64 3.27 -13.50 -14.04
CA TYR A 64 3.22 -13.22 -15.48
C TYR A 64 4.27 -12.16 -15.84
N GLU A 65 5.00 -12.33 -16.94
CA GLU A 65 6.14 -11.48 -17.30
C GLU A 65 7.18 -11.29 -16.18
N GLY A 66 7.39 -12.30 -15.33
CA GLY A 66 8.30 -12.22 -14.20
C GLY A 66 7.79 -11.39 -13.01
N ARG A 67 6.53 -10.96 -13.01
CA ARG A 67 5.89 -10.28 -11.89
C ARG A 67 4.92 -11.21 -11.16
N LEU A 68 4.96 -11.16 -9.83
CA LEU A 68 3.94 -11.80 -9.00
C LEU A 68 2.71 -10.91 -9.00
N LEU A 69 1.60 -11.44 -9.50
CA LEU A 69 0.32 -10.75 -9.48
C LEU A 69 -0.20 -10.72 -8.04
N VAL A 70 -0.89 -9.64 -7.70
CA VAL A 70 -1.39 -9.42 -6.33
C VAL A 70 -2.85 -8.99 -6.32
N SER A 71 -3.53 -9.34 -5.25
CA SER A 71 -4.86 -8.83 -4.91
C SER A 71 -4.87 -8.37 -3.46
N GLY A 72 -5.82 -7.53 -3.10
CA GLY A 72 -5.97 -7.05 -1.73
C GLY A 72 -7.14 -6.08 -1.62
N THR A 73 -7.42 -5.67 -0.38
CA THR A 73 -8.50 -4.73 -0.04
C THR A 73 -7.92 -3.33 0.16
N PRO A 74 -8.10 -2.38 -0.78
CA PRO A 74 -7.59 -1.02 -0.62
C PRO A 74 -8.43 -0.22 0.39
N LYS A 75 -7.80 0.25 1.47
CA LYS A 75 -8.38 1.15 2.48
C LYS A 75 -7.91 2.59 2.24
N PRO A 76 -8.80 3.51 1.81
CA PRO A 76 -8.42 4.89 1.57
C PRO A 76 -8.12 5.64 2.87
N PHE A 77 -7.11 6.50 2.83
CA PHE A 77 -6.85 7.49 3.89
C PHE A 77 -6.26 8.76 3.29
N GLN A 78 -6.49 9.91 3.94
CA GLN A 78 -5.93 11.19 3.50
C GLN A 78 -4.53 11.39 4.10
N ARG A 79 -3.62 11.95 3.30
CA ARG A 79 -2.29 12.34 3.75
C ARG A 79 -1.82 13.56 2.97
N LEU A 80 -1.20 14.49 3.68
CA LEU A 80 -0.36 15.51 3.08
C LEU A 80 0.99 14.86 2.78
N GLN A 81 1.27 14.57 1.50
CA GLN A 81 2.41 13.76 1.08
C GLN A 81 3.36 14.61 0.26
N THR A 82 4.65 14.59 0.60
CA THR A 82 5.69 15.16 -0.25
C THR A 82 6.06 14.15 -1.33
N PHE A 83 5.95 14.56 -2.59
CA PHE A 83 6.39 13.80 -3.76
C PHE A 83 7.71 14.38 -4.29
N PRO A 84 8.71 13.54 -4.63
CA PRO A 84 10.00 14.03 -5.11
C PRO A 84 9.89 14.69 -6.48
N ALA A 85 10.89 15.50 -6.84
CA ALA A 85 11.07 15.99 -8.20
C ALA A 85 11.14 14.82 -9.19
N GLY A 86 10.61 15.00 -10.40
CA GLY A 86 10.49 13.95 -11.40
C GLY A 86 9.20 13.11 -11.30
N SER A 87 8.41 13.28 -10.23
CA SER A 87 7.11 12.60 -10.11
C SER A 87 6.15 13.08 -11.19
N LEU A 88 5.33 12.18 -11.72
CA LEU A 88 4.32 12.53 -12.73
C LEU A 88 3.02 12.98 -12.08
N SER A 89 2.43 14.02 -12.63
CA SER A 89 1.11 14.54 -12.32
C SER A 89 0.21 14.33 -13.54
N ILE A 90 -0.77 13.43 -13.42
CA ILE A 90 -1.59 12.91 -14.52
C ILE A 90 -3.04 13.34 -14.30
N ASP A 91 -3.50 14.32 -15.06
CA ASP A 91 -4.88 14.79 -15.03
C ASP A 91 -5.82 13.77 -15.69
N THR A 92 -6.98 13.47 -15.12
CA THR A 92 -7.92 12.51 -15.74
C THR A 92 -8.87 13.18 -16.75
N ALA A 93 -8.86 14.50 -16.86
CA ALA A 93 -9.57 15.27 -17.89
C ALA A 93 -8.79 15.28 -19.21
N GLN A 94 -8.59 14.08 -19.77
CA GLN A 94 -7.90 13.86 -21.05
C GLN A 94 -8.50 12.66 -21.81
N PRO A 95 -8.26 12.53 -23.13
CA PRO A 95 -8.81 11.42 -23.92
C PRO A 95 -8.52 10.03 -23.34
N LEU A 96 -7.32 9.82 -22.81
CA LEU A 96 -6.92 8.56 -22.16
C LEU A 96 -7.17 8.54 -20.65
N GLY A 97 -8.04 9.41 -20.15
CA GLY A 97 -8.29 9.56 -18.71
C GLY A 97 -8.92 8.33 -18.06
N VAL A 98 -9.78 7.60 -18.79
CA VAL A 98 -10.34 6.32 -18.33
C VAL A 98 -9.24 5.27 -18.21
N LEU A 99 -8.38 5.13 -19.24
CA LEU A 99 -7.23 4.24 -19.19
C LEU A 99 -6.29 4.59 -18.03
N ALA A 100 -6.01 5.87 -17.79
CA ALA A 100 -5.20 6.29 -16.65
C ALA A 100 -5.83 5.87 -15.31
N ILE A 101 -7.16 5.99 -15.17
CA ILE A 101 -7.89 5.54 -13.99
C ILE A 101 -7.78 4.02 -13.83
N ASP A 102 -8.00 3.24 -14.89
CA ASP A 102 -7.95 1.78 -14.85
C ASP A 102 -6.54 1.27 -14.49
N LEU A 103 -5.49 1.93 -14.99
CA LEU A 103 -4.11 1.54 -14.70
C LEU A 103 -3.62 1.97 -13.32
N LEU A 104 -4.13 3.09 -12.77
CA LEU A 104 -3.62 3.72 -11.54
C LEU A 104 -4.54 3.58 -10.32
N GLN A 105 -5.78 3.12 -10.47
CA GLN A 105 -6.60 2.78 -9.31
C GLN A 105 -6.27 1.37 -8.81
N PRO A 106 -5.91 1.20 -7.52
CA PRO A 106 -5.58 -0.12 -6.99
C PRO A 106 -6.78 -1.07 -6.92
N GLN A 107 -8.01 -0.55 -7.06
CA GLN A 107 -9.24 -1.35 -7.17
C GLN A 107 -9.40 -2.03 -8.53
N SER A 108 -8.72 -1.53 -9.57
CA SER A 108 -8.88 -2.06 -10.93
C SER A 108 -8.13 -3.39 -11.09
N PRO A 109 -8.76 -4.41 -11.70
CA PRO A 109 -8.13 -5.71 -11.94
C PRO A 109 -6.92 -5.59 -12.89
N ASP A 110 -6.91 -4.59 -13.78
CA ASP A 110 -5.83 -4.34 -14.74
C ASP A 110 -4.87 -3.23 -14.29
N SER A 111 -4.93 -2.86 -13.00
CA SER A 111 -4.05 -1.84 -12.46
C SER A 111 -2.59 -2.30 -12.41
N PHE A 112 -1.67 -1.33 -12.45
CA PHE A 112 -0.26 -1.59 -12.16
C PHE A 112 -0.06 -2.23 -10.78
N TRP A 113 -0.97 -1.99 -9.83
CA TRP A 113 -0.99 -2.71 -8.56
C TRP A 113 -1.24 -4.20 -8.76
N SER A 114 -2.36 -4.57 -9.37
CA SER A 114 -2.75 -5.98 -9.58
C SER A 114 -1.70 -6.75 -10.39
N TRP A 115 -1.03 -6.06 -11.31
CA TRP A 115 0.07 -6.58 -12.11
C TRP A 115 1.42 -6.69 -11.38
N GLY A 116 1.48 -6.27 -10.12
CA GLY A 116 2.65 -6.45 -9.26
C GLY A 116 3.78 -5.44 -9.45
N PHE A 117 3.54 -4.31 -10.12
CA PHE A 117 4.57 -3.28 -10.33
C PHE A 117 5.03 -2.60 -9.03
N PHE A 118 4.25 -2.75 -7.95
CA PHE A 118 4.52 -2.13 -6.66
C PHE A 118 4.80 -3.15 -5.56
N ASN A 119 5.14 -4.40 -5.89
CA ASN A 119 5.36 -5.45 -4.89
C ASN A 119 6.46 -5.11 -3.87
N SER A 120 7.40 -4.22 -4.19
CA SER A 120 8.38 -3.77 -3.22
C SER A 120 7.79 -2.95 -2.06
N THR A 121 6.56 -2.42 -2.18
CA THR A 121 5.84 -1.80 -1.05
C THR A 121 5.09 -2.80 -0.17
N LEU A 122 5.05 -4.07 -0.59
CA LEU A 122 4.39 -5.18 0.11
C LEU A 122 5.31 -5.94 1.05
N VAL A 123 6.57 -5.55 1.14
CA VAL A 123 7.53 -6.16 2.06
C VAL A 123 7.46 -5.41 3.38
N ALA A 124 7.03 -6.08 4.45
CA ALA A 124 7.26 -5.58 5.80
C ALA A 124 8.77 -5.65 6.04
N ALA A 125 9.38 -4.50 6.41
CA ALA A 125 10.83 -4.42 6.57
C ALA A 125 11.34 -5.44 7.60
N GLU A 126 10.62 -5.64 8.71
CA GLU A 126 10.97 -6.62 9.76
C GLU A 126 9.69 -7.07 10.51
N GLU A 127 9.62 -8.36 10.85
CA GLU A 127 8.70 -8.84 11.89
C GLU A 127 9.29 -8.53 13.26
N PRO A 128 8.49 -8.09 14.22
CA PRO A 128 9.02 -7.59 15.46
C PRO A 128 9.30 -8.77 16.40
N GLU A 129 10.57 -9.09 16.58
CA GLU A 129 11.05 -10.21 17.39
C GLU A 129 10.47 -10.19 18.81
N GLU A 130 9.91 -11.33 19.25
CA GLU A 130 9.19 -11.42 20.53
C GLU A 130 10.02 -10.94 21.72
N TYR A 131 11.30 -11.31 21.75
CA TYR A 131 12.22 -10.98 22.84
C TYR A 131 12.54 -9.49 22.93
N VAL A 132 12.38 -8.74 21.83
CA VAL A 132 12.50 -7.27 21.80
C VAL A 132 11.16 -6.62 22.14
N MET A 133 10.08 -7.15 21.58
CA MET A 133 8.76 -6.53 21.69
C MET A 133 8.11 -6.71 23.04
N GLU A 134 8.23 -7.86 23.69
CA GLU A 134 7.54 -8.10 24.97
C GLU A 134 8.02 -7.11 26.07
N PRO A 135 9.34 -6.91 26.29
CA PRO A 135 9.80 -5.89 27.25
C PRO A 135 9.39 -4.47 26.84
N MET A 136 9.43 -4.16 25.54
CA MET A 136 9.04 -2.84 25.02
C MET A 136 7.55 -2.57 25.23
N ALA A 137 6.67 -3.52 24.93
CA ALA A 137 5.23 -3.42 25.14
C ALA A 137 4.90 -3.17 26.61
N ARG A 138 5.57 -3.88 27.54
CA ARG A 138 5.41 -3.64 28.99
C ARG A 138 5.79 -2.22 29.37
N LYS A 139 6.89 -1.70 28.81
CA LYS A 139 7.32 -0.31 29.03
C LYS A 139 6.31 0.69 28.47
N MET A 140 5.83 0.49 27.24
CA MET A 140 4.81 1.35 26.62
C MET A 140 3.52 1.40 27.45
N LEU A 141 3.06 0.27 27.99
CA LEU A 141 1.87 0.22 28.86
C LEU A 141 2.08 0.89 30.22
N ALA A 142 3.30 0.87 30.75
CA ALA A 142 3.64 1.51 32.03
C ALA A 142 3.75 3.03 31.88
N GLU A 143 4.27 3.51 30.73
CA GLU A 143 4.49 4.92 30.46
C GLU A 143 3.25 5.65 29.92
N ASP A 144 2.33 4.93 29.26
CA ASP A 144 1.10 5.50 28.68
C ASP A 144 -0.18 4.81 29.20
N PRO A 145 -0.85 5.38 30.22
CA PRO A 145 -2.12 4.88 30.73
C PRO A 145 -3.26 4.87 29.70
N ALA A 146 -3.26 5.78 28.73
CA ALA A 146 -4.29 5.84 27.69
C ALA A 146 -4.10 4.71 26.67
N LEU A 147 -2.86 4.41 26.31
CA LEU A 147 -2.53 3.22 25.52
C LEU A 147 -2.96 1.95 26.24
N LYS A 148 -2.70 1.85 27.55
CA LYS A 148 -3.13 0.70 28.36
C LYS A 148 -4.64 0.53 28.34
N ALA A 149 -5.40 1.60 28.57
CA ALA A 149 -6.86 1.56 28.53
C ALA A 149 -7.38 1.09 27.14
N THR A 150 -6.73 1.55 26.07
CA THR A 150 -7.06 1.14 24.69
C THR A 150 -6.79 -0.34 24.45
N PHE A 151 -5.64 -0.85 24.94
CA PHE A 151 -5.28 -2.25 24.84
C PHE A 151 -6.25 -3.15 25.62
N ASP A 152 -6.52 -2.81 26.88
CA ASP A 152 -7.44 -3.55 27.75
C ASP A 152 -8.87 -3.57 27.19
N LYS A 153 -9.31 -2.46 26.56
CA LYS A 153 -10.60 -2.40 25.85
C LYS A 153 -10.61 -3.39 24.68
N ARG A 154 -9.58 -3.38 23.83
CA ARG A 154 -9.51 -4.27 22.67
C ARG A 154 -9.47 -5.74 23.08
N LEU A 155 -8.73 -6.09 24.14
CA LEU A 155 -8.73 -7.46 24.68
C LEU A 155 -10.10 -7.95 25.12
N ARG A 156 -10.98 -7.05 25.60
CA ARG A 156 -12.34 -7.40 26.03
C ARG A 156 -13.31 -7.53 24.85
N GLU A 157 -13.16 -6.67 23.84
CA GLU A 157 -14.10 -6.55 22.74
C GLU A 157 -13.79 -7.48 21.55
N ASP A 158 -12.52 -7.83 21.35
CA ASP A 158 -12.04 -8.62 20.22
C ASP A 158 -11.41 -9.94 20.71
N LYS A 159 -12.21 -11.01 20.73
CA LYS A 159 -11.78 -12.34 21.19
C LYS A 159 -10.70 -12.96 20.30
N ALA A 160 -10.72 -12.68 19.00
CA ALA A 160 -9.71 -13.19 18.08
C ALA A 160 -8.35 -12.55 18.37
N PHE A 161 -8.33 -11.23 18.56
CA PHE A 161 -7.14 -10.51 19.00
C PHE A 161 -6.64 -10.96 20.38
N ALA A 162 -7.55 -11.18 21.35
CA ALA A 162 -7.16 -11.60 22.68
C ALA A 162 -6.50 -12.99 22.71
N ALA A 163 -6.94 -13.89 21.83
CA ALA A 163 -6.43 -15.25 21.71
C ALA A 163 -5.11 -15.36 20.94
N ASP A 164 -4.68 -14.31 20.23
CA ASP A 164 -3.51 -14.33 19.35
C ASP A 164 -2.33 -13.53 19.97
N PRO A 165 -1.27 -14.20 20.46
CA PRO A 165 -0.07 -13.54 20.98
C PRO A 165 0.64 -12.65 19.93
N GLN A 166 0.72 -13.10 18.68
CA GLN A 166 1.39 -12.38 17.61
C GLN A 166 0.63 -11.11 17.26
N ALA A 167 -0.70 -11.20 17.13
CA ALA A 167 -1.53 -10.02 16.88
C ALA A 167 -1.34 -8.94 17.95
N ARG A 168 -1.18 -9.34 19.22
CA ARG A 168 -0.91 -8.41 20.34
C ARG A 168 0.46 -7.76 20.22
N LEU A 169 1.51 -8.50 19.91
CA LEU A 169 2.86 -7.96 19.70
C LEU A 169 2.90 -7.00 18.51
N GLN A 170 2.30 -7.40 17.39
CA GLN A 170 2.16 -6.57 16.19
C GLN A 170 1.41 -5.27 16.49
N TRP A 171 0.38 -5.30 17.33
CA TRP A 171 -0.36 -4.10 17.73
C TRP A 171 0.50 -3.09 18.49
N PHE A 172 1.42 -3.55 19.33
CA PHE A 172 2.42 -2.68 19.98
C PHE A 172 3.44 -2.19 18.96
N TYR A 173 3.96 -3.07 18.10
CA TYR A 173 4.96 -2.72 17.11
C TYR A 173 4.50 -1.59 16.20
N GLN A 174 3.25 -1.66 15.71
CA GLN A 174 2.61 -0.60 14.91
C GLN A 174 2.51 0.78 15.59
N ARG A 175 2.76 0.85 16.90
CA ARG A 175 2.75 2.07 17.71
C ARG A 175 4.15 2.50 18.18
N THR A 176 5.18 1.81 17.70
CA THR A 176 6.58 2.20 17.93
C THR A 176 7.03 3.21 16.87
N PRO A 177 8.10 3.99 17.15
CA PRO A 177 8.75 4.83 16.14
C PRO A 177 9.42 4.03 15.01
N PHE A 178 9.60 2.71 15.18
CA PHE A 178 10.29 1.84 14.23
C PHE A 178 9.37 1.27 13.15
N TYR A 179 8.05 1.35 13.37
CA TYR A 179 7.09 0.86 12.40
C TYR A 179 7.15 1.68 11.11
N ASP A 180 7.36 0.99 9.99
CA ASP A 180 7.28 1.63 8.68
C ASP A 180 5.81 2.00 8.37
N VAL A 181 5.51 3.29 8.56
CA VAL A 181 4.19 3.87 8.27
C VAL A 181 3.80 3.80 6.78
N ASN A 182 4.75 3.46 5.90
CA ASN A 182 4.55 3.26 4.47
C ASN A 182 4.48 1.78 4.08
N ALA A 183 4.71 0.84 5.00
CA ALA A 183 4.49 -0.57 4.74
C ALA A 183 3.04 -0.80 4.29
N PHE A 184 2.88 -1.57 3.21
CA PHE A 184 1.60 -1.89 2.58
C PHE A 184 0.83 -0.68 2.03
N VAL A 185 1.46 0.48 1.89
CA VAL A 185 0.83 1.66 1.28
C VAL A 185 1.06 1.63 -0.23
N TYR A 186 -0.03 1.72 -0.98
CA TYR A 186 -0.01 1.96 -2.41
C TYR A 186 0.56 3.37 -2.68
N PRO A 187 1.64 3.51 -3.46
CA PRO A 187 2.44 4.74 -3.46
C PRO A 187 1.93 5.84 -4.39
N VAL A 188 0.88 5.59 -5.18
CA VAL A 188 0.30 6.60 -6.09
C VAL A 188 -0.74 7.43 -5.34
N GLY A 189 -0.51 8.75 -5.31
CA GLY A 189 -1.45 9.70 -4.72
C GLY A 189 -2.65 9.95 -5.63
N VAL A 190 -3.85 10.00 -5.06
CA VAL A 190 -5.09 10.29 -5.77
C VAL A 190 -5.68 11.61 -5.28
N VAL A 191 -5.91 12.55 -6.19
CA VAL A 191 -6.63 13.81 -5.91
C VAL A 191 -8.04 13.68 -6.46
N PHE A 192 -9.04 13.87 -5.61
CA PHE A 192 -10.47 13.79 -5.95
C PHE A 192 -11.10 15.17 -6.11
#